data_AF-A0A413IH77-F1
#
_entry.id   AF-A0A413IH77-F1
#
_cell.length_a   1.000
_cell.length_b   1.000
_cell.length_c   1.000
_cell.angle_alpha   90.00
_cell.angle_beta   90.00
_cell.angle_gamma   90.00
#
_symmetry.space_group_name_H-M   'P 1'
#
loop_
_entity.id
_entity.type
_entity.pdbx_description
1 polymer ?
#
loop_
_entity_poly.entity_id
_entity_poly.type
_entity_poly.pdbx_seq_one_letter_code
_entity_poly.pdbx_strand_id
1 'polypeptide(L)'
;MSVATKSSGLSRHTIEEKIEAVRQRIFQESSFRELQERHGICSATLSVWIKKYKAEVLRRFPVKDLPLYVLKYQETMTTEEENELTRLRRENEDLKLLHEANLLMIDMAKERFGIDIKKNYEEMLSGGCLKEVPGVKGNDE
;
A
#
# COMPACT_ATOMS: atom_id res chain seq x y z
N MET A 1 -14.97 -42.70 -46.95
CA MET A 1 -14.81 -41.25 -46.70
C MET A 1 -15.81 -40.87 -45.63
N SER A 2 -15.39 -40.88 -44.36
CA SER A 2 -16.27 -40.53 -43.24
C SER A 2 -15.76 -39.24 -42.61
N VAL A 3 -16.46 -38.15 -42.92
CA VAL A 3 -16.25 -36.82 -42.35
C VAL A 3 -16.78 -36.82 -40.92
N ALA A 4 -15.87 -36.83 -39.95
CA ALA A 4 -16.20 -36.61 -38.55
C ALA A 4 -16.50 -35.12 -38.34
N THR A 5 -17.73 -34.85 -37.93
CA THR A 5 -18.24 -33.53 -37.56
C THR A 5 -17.46 -32.96 -36.37
N LYS A 6 -16.83 -31.80 -36.59
CA LYS A 6 -16.16 -31.03 -35.53
C LYS A 6 -17.22 -30.52 -34.55
N SER A 7 -17.17 -31.00 -33.31
CA SER A 7 -17.97 -30.48 -32.21
C SER A 7 -17.45 -29.10 -31.78
N SER A 8 -17.96 -28.06 -32.43
CA SER A 8 -17.93 -26.70 -31.89
C SER A 8 -18.91 -26.60 -30.72
N GLY A 9 -18.46 -26.32 -29.49
CA GLY A 9 -19.42 -25.84 -28.49
C GLY A 9 -19.08 -25.84 -27.01
N LEU A 10 -18.04 -26.51 -26.51
CA LEU A 10 -17.71 -26.47 -25.08
C LEU A 10 -16.25 -26.07 -24.88
N SER A 11 -16.03 -24.90 -24.28
CA SER A 11 -14.70 -24.49 -23.85
C SER A 11 -14.12 -25.61 -22.98
N ARG A 12 -12.94 -26.12 -23.36
CA ARG A 12 -12.25 -27.23 -22.66
C ARG A 12 -12.09 -26.99 -21.14
N HIS A 13 -12.16 -25.73 -20.72
CA HIS A 13 -12.07 -25.31 -19.32
C HIS A 13 -13.33 -24.55 -18.91
N THR A 14 -13.89 -24.95 -17.78
CA THR A 14 -15.00 -24.29 -17.09
C THR A 14 -14.59 -22.88 -16.63
N ILE A 15 -15.57 -22.06 -16.26
CA ILE A 15 -15.29 -20.73 -15.71
C ILE A 15 -14.56 -20.85 -14.37
N GLU A 16 -14.94 -21.82 -13.53
CA GLU A 16 -14.34 -22.00 -12.21
C GLU A 16 -12.86 -22.41 -12.30
N GLU A 17 -12.51 -23.32 -13.22
CA GLU A 17 -11.11 -23.68 -13.46
C GLU A 17 -10.27 -22.49 -13.93
N LYS A 18 -10.85 -21.59 -14.72
CA LYS A 18 -10.16 -20.37 -15.17
C LYS A 18 -9.96 -19.39 -14.02
N ILE A 19 -10.96 -19.22 -13.15
CA ILE A 19 -10.89 -18.36 -11.97
C ILE A 19 -9.83 -18.90 -11.01
N GLU A 20 -9.80 -20.21 -10.77
CA GLU A 20 -8.83 -20.85 -9.87
C GLU A 20 -7.39 -20.78 -10.43
N ALA A 21 -7.19 -21.01 -11.73
CA ALA A 21 -5.88 -20.84 -12.36
C ALA A 21 -5.37 -19.38 -12.25
N VAL A 22 -6.27 -18.40 -12.41
CA VAL A 22 -5.93 -16.98 -12.26
C VAL A 22 -5.66 -16.62 -10.79
N ARG A 23 -6.40 -17.20 -9.83
CA ARG A 23 -6.11 -17.08 -8.40
C ARG A 23 -4.72 -17.62 -8.09
N GLN A 24 -4.41 -18.87 -8.43
CA GLN A 24 -3.08 -19.45 -8.16
C GLN A 24 -1.95 -18.60 -8.73
N ARG A 25 -2.17 -18.00 -9.91
CA ARG A 25 -1.20 -17.07 -10.49
C ARG A 25 -1.04 -15.77 -9.70
N ILE A 26 -2.15 -15.15 -9.28
CA ILE A 26 -2.18 -13.88 -8.53
C ILE A 26 -1.58 -14.08 -7.14
N PHE A 27 -1.83 -15.20 -6.50
CA PHE A 27 -1.32 -15.53 -5.17
C PHE A 27 0.09 -16.17 -5.20
N GLN A 28 0.71 -16.30 -6.39
CA GLN A 28 2.00 -16.98 -6.64
C GLN A 28 2.09 -18.42 -6.14
N GLU A 29 0.97 -19.10 -5.97
CA GLU A 29 0.94 -20.52 -5.61
C GLU A 29 1.38 -21.42 -6.77
N SER A 30 1.36 -20.91 -8.00
CA SER A 30 1.87 -21.61 -9.17
C SER A 30 2.46 -20.64 -10.20
N SER A 31 3.52 -21.10 -10.86
CA SER A 31 4.19 -20.38 -11.94
C SER A 31 3.39 -20.41 -13.23
N PHE A 32 3.73 -19.52 -14.17
CA PHE A 32 3.11 -19.48 -15.49
C PHE A 32 3.25 -20.82 -16.22
N ARG A 33 4.43 -21.43 -16.12
CA ARG A 33 4.77 -22.70 -16.78
C ARG A 33 3.96 -23.86 -16.21
N GLU A 34 3.86 -23.97 -14.88
CA GLU A 34 3.10 -25.03 -14.22
C GLU A 34 1.60 -24.95 -14.57
N LEU A 35 1.04 -23.74 -14.63
CA LEU A 35 -0.37 -23.53 -15.04
C LEU A 35 -0.58 -23.87 -16.52
N GLN A 36 0.37 -23.54 -17.38
CA GLN A 36 0.31 -23.91 -18.81
C GLN A 36 0.35 -25.43 -18.99
N GLU A 37 1.24 -26.12 -18.30
CA GLU A 37 1.39 -27.58 -18.37
C GLU A 37 0.17 -28.28 -17.78
N ARG A 38 -0.31 -27.84 -16.60
CA ARG A 38 -1.46 -28.44 -15.91
C ARG A 38 -2.77 -28.30 -16.69
N HIS A 39 -3.00 -27.13 -17.30
CA HIS A 39 -4.23 -26.87 -18.06
C HIS A 39 -4.08 -27.14 -19.56
N GLY A 40 -2.88 -27.47 -20.05
CA GLY A 40 -2.63 -27.68 -21.48
C GLY A 40 -2.90 -26.43 -22.33
N ILE A 41 -2.60 -25.25 -21.79
CA ILE A 41 -2.85 -23.95 -22.43
C ILE A 41 -1.55 -23.23 -22.76
N CYS A 42 -1.58 -22.37 -23.79
CA CYS A 42 -0.45 -21.53 -24.11
C CYS A 42 -0.42 -20.26 -23.25
N SER A 43 0.75 -19.61 -23.20
CA SER A 43 0.99 -18.42 -22.38
C SER A 43 0.03 -17.26 -22.71
N ALA A 44 -0.31 -17.10 -24.00
CA ALA A 44 -1.27 -16.09 -24.45
C ALA A 44 -2.67 -16.35 -23.89
N THR A 45 -3.11 -17.62 -23.83
CA THR A 45 -4.41 -17.99 -23.26
C THR A 45 -4.49 -17.67 -21.77
N LEU A 46 -3.45 -18.02 -21.00
CA LEU A 46 -3.39 -17.70 -19.57
C LEU A 46 -3.39 -16.18 -19.34
N SER A 47 -2.68 -15.41 -20.16
CA SER A 47 -2.69 -13.95 -20.12
C SER A 47 -4.09 -13.35 -20.36
N VAL A 48 -4.85 -13.91 -21.31
CA VAL A 48 -6.23 -13.50 -21.57
C VAL A 48 -7.13 -13.82 -20.38
N TRP A 49 -6.95 -15.00 -19.75
CA TRP A 49 -7.72 -15.36 -18.56
C TRP A 49 -7.43 -14.43 -17.40
N ILE A 50 -6.17 -14.09 -17.15
CA ILE A 50 -5.79 -13.14 -16.10
C ILE A 50 -6.47 -11.79 -16.34
N LYS A 51 -6.39 -11.24 -17.56
CA LYS A 51 -7.05 -9.98 -17.90
C LYS A 51 -8.57 -10.03 -17.68
N LYS A 52 -9.21 -11.15 -18.02
CA LYS A 52 -10.67 -11.31 -17.96
C LYS A 52 -11.21 -11.58 -16.55
N TYR A 53 -10.49 -12.37 -15.74
CA TYR A 53 -10.99 -12.90 -14.47
C TYR A 53 -10.29 -12.31 -13.24
N LYS A 54 -9.25 -11.47 -13.38
CA LYS A 54 -8.54 -10.83 -12.25
C LYS A 54 -9.50 -10.10 -11.31
N ALA A 55 -10.40 -9.27 -11.83
CA ALA A 55 -11.37 -8.54 -11.01
C ALA A 55 -12.29 -9.48 -10.22
N GLU A 56 -12.73 -10.58 -10.84
CA GLU A 56 -13.61 -11.55 -10.18
C GLU A 56 -12.88 -12.34 -9.08
N VAL A 57 -11.62 -12.69 -9.29
CA VAL A 57 -10.78 -13.29 -8.24
C VAL A 57 -10.65 -12.33 -7.06
N LEU A 58 -10.34 -11.06 -7.31
CA LEU A 58 -10.20 -10.06 -6.24
C LEU A 58 -11.51 -9.76 -5.50
N ARG A 59 -12.66 -9.95 -6.16
CA ARG A 59 -13.98 -9.84 -5.55
C ARG A 59 -14.31 -11.03 -4.65
N ARG A 60 -13.90 -12.25 -5.05
CA ARG A 60 -14.19 -13.49 -4.33
C ARG A 60 -13.23 -13.74 -3.17
N PHE A 61 -11.98 -13.33 -3.29
CA PHE A 61 -10.93 -13.60 -2.31
C PHE A 61 -10.52 -12.30 -1.62
N PRO A 62 -10.51 -12.26 -0.27
CA PRO A 62 -10.28 -11.03 0.47
C PRO A 62 -8.83 -10.54 0.31
N VAL A 63 -8.68 -9.21 0.19
CA VAL A 63 -7.40 -8.53 -0.09
C VAL A 63 -6.30 -8.83 0.94
N LYS A 64 -6.68 -9.17 2.19
CA LYS A 64 -5.75 -9.53 3.27
C LYS A 64 -4.93 -10.81 3.00
N ASP A 65 -5.44 -11.70 2.15
CA ASP A 65 -4.73 -12.94 1.78
C ASP A 65 -3.90 -12.74 0.50
N LEU A 66 -4.05 -11.58 -0.14
CA LEU A 66 -3.39 -11.22 -1.38
C LEU A 66 -1.93 -10.85 -1.10
N PRO A 67 -0.94 -11.41 -1.81
CA PRO A 67 0.45 -11.05 -1.59
C PRO A 67 0.69 -9.53 -1.77
N LEU A 68 1.50 -8.92 -0.91
CA LEU A 68 1.78 -7.46 -0.90
C LEU A 68 2.16 -6.89 -2.28
N TYR A 69 2.86 -7.67 -3.11
CA TYR A 69 3.23 -7.22 -4.46
C TYR A 69 2.01 -7.05 -5.39
N VAL A 70 0.91 -7.77 -5.16
CA VAL A 70 -0.33 -7.65 -5.95
C VAL A 70 -1.04 -6.33 -5.65
N LEU A 71 -1.08 -5.92 -4.37
CA LEU A 71 -1.61 -4.60 -3.99
C LEU A 71 -0.83 -3.47 -4.68
N LYS A 72 0.51 -3.58 -4.72
CA LYS A 72 1.40 -2.60 -5.36
C LYS A 72 1.12 -2.36 -6.85
N TYR A 73 0.51 -3.33 -7.55
CA TYR A 73 0.12 -3.20 -8.96
C TYR A 73 -1.38 -2.90 -9.16
N GLN A 74 -2.12 -2.63 -8.10
CA GLN A 74 -3.54 -2.26 -8.15
C GLN A 74 -3.85 -0.87 -7.61
N GLU A 75 -3.02 -0.33 -6.72
CA GLU A 75 -3.09 1.09 -6.36
C GLU A 75 -2.57 1.93 -7.52
N THR A 76 -3.43 2.22 -8.48
CA THR A 76 -3.38 3.57 -9.06
C THR A 76 -3.81 4.50 -7.93
N MET A 77 -2.85 5.21 -7.34
CA MET A 77 -3.13 6.27 -6.36
C MET A 77 -4.33 7.08 -6.84
N THR A 78 -5.38 7.13 -6.03
CA THR A 78 -6.53 7.99 -6.36
C THR A 78 -6.09 9.44 -6.27
N THR A 79 -6.73 10.33 -7.03
CA THR A 79 -6.41 11.77 -7.00
C THR A 79 -6.49 12.36 -5.59
N GLU A 80 -7.37 11.82 -4.74
CA GLU A 80 -7.49 12.21 -3.33
C GLU A 80 -6.26 11.79 -2.52
N GLU A 81 -5.81 10.54 -2.67
CA GLU A 81 -4.58 10.06 -2.01
C GLU A 81 -3.33 10.81 -2.51
N GLU A 82 -3.29 11.20 -3.78
CA GLU A 82 -2.18 12.02 -4.33
C GLU A 82 -2.16 13.42 -3.74
N ASN A 83 -3.34 14.02 -3.57
CA ASN A 83 -3.49 15.33 -2.94
C ASN A 83 -3.07 15.28 -1.47
N GLU A 84 -3.53 14.24 -0.75
CA GLU A 84 -3.18 14.05 0.66
C GLU A 84 -1.69 13.80 0.84
N LEU A 85 -1.08 12.98 -0.02
CA LEU A 85 0.37 12.75 -0.02
C LEU A 85 1.14 14.05 -0.30
N THR A 86 0.65 14.88 -1.22
CA THR A 86 1.26 16.17 -1.54
C THR A 86 1.16 17.13 -0.35
N ARG A 87 0.01 17.17 0.33
CA ARG A 87 -0.20 17.98 1.53
C ARG A 87 0.74 17.56 2.66
N LEU A 88 0.80 16.27 2.96
CA LEU A 88 1.65 15.70 4.01
C LEU A 88 3.13 15.93 3.72
N ARG A 89 3.56 15.84 2.45
CA ARG A 89 4.95 16.16 2.08
C ARG A 89 5.30 17.60 2.35
N ARG A 90 4.42 18.54 2.00
CA ARG A 90 4.63 19.97 2.28
C ARG A 90 4.69 20.25 3.79
N GLU A 91 3.75 19.72 4.55
CA GLU A 91 3.74 19.87 6.01
C GLU A 91 5.02 19.28 6.65
N ASN A 92 5.51 18.15 6.13
CA ASN A 92 6.75 17.56 6.61
C ASN A 92 7.98 18.43 6.32
N GLU A 93 8.03 19.08 5.15
CA GLU A 93 9.08 20.03 4.79
C GLU A 93 9.04 21.27 5.71
N ASP A 94 7.85 21.81 5.96
CA ASP A 94 7.67 22.95 6.87
C ASP A 94 8.09 22.60 8.31
N LEU A 95 7.71 21.42 8.80
CA LEU A 95 8.11 20.94 10.13
C LEU A 95 9.62 20.71 10.25
N LYS A 96 10.27 20.22 9.19
CA LYS A 96 11.74 20.07 9.16
C LYS A 96 12.44 21.42 9.25
N LEU A 97 11.97 22.40 8.47
CA LEU A 97 12.52 23.76 8.51
C LEU A 97 12.34 24.41 9.88
N LEU A 98 11.15 24.26 10.48
CA LEU A 98 10.88 24.77 11.82
C LEU A 98 11.76 24.09 12.87
N HIS A 99 11.96 22.78 12.76
CA HIS A 99 12.85 22.05 13.66
C HIS A 99 14.29 22.55 13.55
N GLU A 100 14.80 22.75 12.33
CA GLU A 100 16.13 23.30 12.10
C GLU A 100 16.30 24.71 12.68
N ALA A 101 15.31 25.59 12.47
CA ALA A 101 15.29 26.92 13.06
C ALA A 101 15.30 26.87 14.60
N ASN A 102 14.54 25.95 15.20
CA ASN A 102 14.50 25.76 16.66
C ASN A 102 15.85 25.31 17.21
N LEU A 103 16.53 24.37 16.54
CA LEU A 103 17.88 23.93 16.94
C LEU A 103 18.86 25.11 16.91
N LEU A 104 18.84 25.90 15.83
CA LEU A 104 19.70 27.08 15.73
C LEU A 104 19.44 28.09 16.85
N MET A 105 18.17 28.33 17.20
CA MET A 105 17.81 29.22 18.31
C MET A 105 18.32 28.70 19.67
N ILE A 106 18.25 27.39 19.89
CA ILE A 106 18.79 26.75 21.11
C ILE A 106 20.30 26.96 21.18
N ASP A 107 21.02 26.72 20.08
CA ASP A 107 22.48 26.87 20.03
C ASP A 107 22.89 28.32 20.26
N MET A 108 22.24 29.28 19.58
CA MET A 108 22.49 30.71 19.79
C MET A 108 22.23 31.15 21.24
N ALA A 109 21.16 30.65 21.87
CA ALA A 109 20.83 30.95 23.25
C ALA A 109 21.92 30.47 24.22
N LYS A 110 22.46 29.27 23.96
CA LYS A 110 23.53 28.69 24.76
C LYS A 110 24.85 29.43 24.56
N GLU A 111 25.23 29.72 23.31
CA GLU A 111 26.51 30.37 22.99
C GLU A 111 26.58 31.84 23.42
N ARG A 112 25.51 32.61 23.15
CA ARG A 112 25.53 34.07 23.38
C ARG A 112 25.08 34.47 24.77
N PHE A 113 24.19 33.68 25.38
CA PHE A 113 23.56 34.03 26.65
C PHE A 113 23.81 33.01 27.76
N GLY A 114 24.45 31.88 27.46
CA GLY A 114 24.68 30.81 28.44
C GLY A 114 23.40 30.10 28.88
N ILE A 115 22.30 30.27 28.14
CA ILE A 115 20.99 29.72 28.49
C ILE A 115 20.83 28.37 27.81
N ASP A 116 20.79 27.29 28.59
CA ASP A 116 20.49 25.95 28.09
C ASP A 116 18.98 25.71 28.08
N ILE A 117 18.33 26.13 26.98
CA ILE A 117 16.87 26.03 26.82
C ILE A 117 16.39 24.58 26.95
N LYS A 118 17.15 23.62 26.43
CA LYS A 118 16.79 22.20 26.47
C LYS A 118 16.79 21.69 27.91
N LYS A 119 17.88 21.95 28.64
CA LYS A 119 17.99 21.57 30.06
C LYS A 119 16.90 22.22 30.91
N ASN A 120 16.64 23.51 30.69
CA ASN A 120 15.57 24.22 31.41
C ASN A 120 14.19 23.58 31.17
N TYR A 121 13.90 23.15 29.93
CA TYR A 121 12.64 22.50 29.61
C TYR A 121 12.51 21.10 30.24
N GLU A 122 13.58 20.31 30.22
CA GLU A 122 13.65 19.00 30.90
C GLU A 122 13.45 19.14 32.41
N GLU A 123 14.07 20.15 33.03
CA GLU A 123 13.89 20.47 34.44
C GLU A 123 12.45 20.88 34.75
N MET A 124 11.82 21.71 33.91
CA MET A 124 10.39 22.06 34.05
C MET A 124 9.47 20.83 33.94
N LEU A 125 9.74 19.92 33.00
CA LEU A 125 9.00 18.67 32.84
C LEU A 125 9.12 17.78 34.09
N SER A 126 10.33 17.63 34.61
CA SER A 126 10.58 16.84 35.82
C SER A 126 10.00 17.46 37.09
N GLY A 127 9.86 18.80 37.11
CA GLY A 127 9.28 19.56 38.22
C GLY A 127 7.75 19.68 38.20
N GLY A 128 7.05 19.10 37.22
CA GLY A 128 5.59 19.10 37.14
C GLY A 128 4.95 20.49 36.93
N CYS A 129 5.70 21.46 36.37
CA CYS A 129 5.26 22.86 36.29
C CYS A 129 4.62 23.25 34.93
N LEU A 130 4.32 22.29 34.05
CA LEU A 130 3.59 22.61 32.82
C LEU A 130 2.10 22.78 33.14
N LYS A 131 1.65 24.03 33.17
CA LYS A 131 0.22 24.33 33.06
C LYS A 131 -0.24 23.95 31.66
N GLU A 132 -1.32 23.18 31.56
CA GLU A 132 -1.97 22.84 30.30
C GLU A 132 -2.17 24.11 29.45
N VAL A 133 -1.78 24.02 28.17
CA VAL A 133 -2.08 25.07 27.21
C VAL A 133 -3.59 25.05 26.95
N PRO A 134 -4.34 26.14 27.24
CA PRO A 134 -5.77 26.15 27.01
C PRO A 134 -6.04 26.03 25.50
N GLY A 135 -6.56 24.89 25.04
CA GLY A 135 -7.02 24.75 23.66
C GLY A 135 -6.80 23.39 22.98
N VAL A 136 -5.97 22.50 23.53
CA VAL A 136 -5.85 21.14 22.97
C VAL A 136 -6.85 20.24 23.68
N LYS A 137 -8.09 20.18 23.15
CA LYS A 137 -9.00 19.08 23.50
C LYS A 137 -8.33 17.79 23.06
N GLY A 138 -7.95 16.95 24.02
CA GLY A 138 -7.67 15.55 23.76
C GLY A 138 -8.88 14.94 23.08
N ASN A 139 -8.68 14.40 21.89
CA ASN A 139 -9.60 13.41 21.35
C ASN A 139 -9.27 12.11 22.09
N ASP A 140 -9.93 11.91 23.23
CA ASP A 140 -10.03 10.60 23.83
C ASP A 140 -11.08 9.80 23.04
N GLU A 141 -10.67 8.62 22.57
CA GLU A 141 -11.54 7.58 21.96
C GLU A 141 -12.61 7.06 22.93
#